data_AF-X1UFQ5-F1
#
_entry.id   AF-X1UFQ5-F1
#
_cell.length_a   1.000
_cell.length_b   1.000
_cell.length_c   1.000
_cell.angle_alpha   90.00
_cell.angle_beta   90.00
_cell.angle_gamma   90.00
#
_symmetry.space_group_name_H-M   'P 1'
#
loop_
_entity.id
_entity.type
_entity.pdbx_description
1 polymer ?
#
loop_
_entity_poly.entity_id
_entity_poly.type
_entity_poly.pdbx_seq_one_letter_code
_entity_poly.pdbx_strand_id
1 'polypeptide(L)'
;MKIRIATWNMAYWQYKKYFKEAWDYYLKEIDADIIFFQEARTSKKIQNEKGHLVWNEIGGKRPWGSGVYSKKYKLTEEIIKTEFKGAFSIANTILEDRKLTFISLYGLMESNGPTKGYSITNLHRMLSDLTCIFNGHLDGKRNIVFGGDLNASVQLDPMQKNDSHKIFFDRLEDFKLKDCFKLSNKEFPVQTLRHHISKVKWQ
;
A
#
# COMPACT_ATOMS: atom_id res chain seq x y z
N MET A 1 -2.50 22.71 7.85
CA MET A 1 -2.35 21.56 8.77
C MET A 1 -1.32 20.56 8.22
N LYS A 2 -0.64 19.76 9.06
CA LYS A 2 0.26 18.67 8.63
C LYS A 2 -0.40 17.31 8.92
N ILE A 3 -0.42 16.41 7.93
CA ILE A 3 -0.85 15.00 8.10
C ILE A 3 0.41 14.14 8.10
N ARG A 4 0.49 13.18 9.03
CA ARG A 4 1.55 12.17 9.04
C ARG A 4 1.00 10.83 8.60
N ILE A 5 1.72 10.21 7.68
CA ILE A 5 1.34 8.94 7.09
C ILE A 5 2.48 7.97 7.32
N ALA A 6 2.16 6.79 7.83
CA ALA A 6 3.11 5.69 7.97
C ALA A 6 2.65 4.50 7.13
N THR A 7 3.60 3.70 6.66
CA THR A 7 3.31 2.45 5.96
C THR A 7 4.14 1.30 6.54
N TRP A 8 3.52 0.13 6.71
CA TRP A 8 4.21 -1.06 7.22
C TRP A 8 3.59 -2.36 6.70
N ASN A 9 4.39 -3.17 6.00
CA ASN A 9 4.09 -4.59 5.80
C ASN A 9 4.36 -5.36 7.09
N MET A 10 3.31 -5.86 7.73
CA MET A 10 3.38 -6.54 9.04
C MET A 10 3.75 -8.02 8.93
N ALA A 11 3.86 -8.57 7.72
CA ALA A 11 4.25 -9.95 7.44
C ALA A 11 3.54 -10.98 8.34
N TYR A 12 2.22 -10.83 8.53
CA TYR A 12 1.43 -11.60 9.50
C TYR A 12 1.63 -13.11 9.32
N TRP A 13 1.74 -13.59 8.09
CA TRP A 13 1.88 -15.03 7.83
C TRP A 13 3.18 -15.62 8.38
N GLN A 14 4.26 -14.83 8.48
CA GLN A 14 5.53 -15.22 9.11
C GLN A 14 5.49 -15.02 10.62
N TYR A 15 4.93 -13.90 11.07
CA TYR A 15 5.02 -13.45 12.47
C TYR A 15 3.69 -13.53 13.23
N LYS A 16 2.85 -14.53 12.93
CA LYS A 16 1.51 -14.70 13.51
C LYS A 16 1.47 -14.53 15.02
N LYS A 17 2.48 -15.04 15.75
CA LYS A 17 2.55 -14.97 17.21
C LYS A 17 2.71 -13.55 17.77
N TYR A 18 3.23 -12.62 16.98
CA TYR A 18 3.49 -11.23 17.38
C TYR A 18 2.46 -10.23 16.84
N PHE A 19 1.35 -10.71 16.26
CA PHE A 19 0.43 -9.81 15.55
C PHE A 19 -0.20 -8.75 16.49
N LYS A 20 -0.43 -9.10 17.77
CA LYS A 20 -1.01 -8.15 18.74
C LYS A 20 -0.01 -7.08 19.11
N GLU A 21 1.22 -7.49 19.40
CA GLU A 21 2.35 -6.64 19.73
C GLU A 21 2.68 -5.68 18.60
N ALA A 22 2.62 -6.17 17.35
CA ALA A 22 2.81 -5.34 16.17
C ALA A 22 1.73 -4.25 16.07
N TRP A 23 0.46 -4.58 16.27
CA TRP A 23 -0.62 -3.58 16.33
C TRP A 23 -0.52 -2.65 17.54
N ASP A 24 -0.13 -3.16 18.70
CA ASP A 24 0.04 -2.34 19.89
C ASP A 24 1.15 -1.31 19.70
N TYR A 25 2.30 -1.72 19.16
CA TYR A 25 3.37 -0.82 18.76
C TYR A 25 2.89 0.17 17.71
N TYR A 26 2.18 -0.32 16.69
CA TYR A 26 1.60 0.50 15.65
C TYR A 26 0.74 1.62 16.25
N LEU A 27 -0.16 1.27 17.17
CA LEU A 27 -1.15 2.20 17.71
C LEU A 27 -0.54 3.12 18.79
N LYS A 28 0.44 2.67 19.55
CA LYS A 28 0.95 3.42 20.72
C LYS A 28 2.21 4.23 20.41
N GLU A 29 3.09 3.70 19.57
CA GLU A 29 4.43 4.26 19.35
C GLU A 29 4.57 4.97 18.00
N ILE A 30 3.83 4.56 16.98
CA ILE A 30 3.89 5.22 15.66
C ILE A 30 2.94 6.43 15.65
N ASP A 31 3.54 7.62 15.69
CA ASP A 31 2.80 8.88 15.68
C ASP A 31 2.39 9.31 14.25
N ALA A 32 1.40 8.59 13.70
CA ALA A 32 0.83 8.81 12.37
C ALA A 32 -0.69 9.02 12.44
N ASP A 33 -1.22 9.94 11.63
CA ASP A 33 -2.65 10.19 11.52
C ASP A 33 -3.34 9.17 10.59
N ILE A 34 -2.65 8.75 9.54
CA ILE A 34 -3.10 7.76 8.55
C ILE A 34 -2.06 6.65 8.44
N ILE A 35 -2.55 5.42 8.31
CA ILE A 35 -1.76 4.22 8.50
C ILE A 35 -2.06 3.29 7.34
N PHE A 36 -1.05 3.04 6.51
CA PHE A 36 -1.10 2.00 5.48
C PHE A 36 -0.47 0.75 6.05
N PHE A 37 -1.15 -0.37 5.92
CA PHE A 37 -0.61 -1.64 6.35
C PHE A 37 -0.84 -2.69 5.29
N GLN A 38 0.12 -3.61 5.16
CA GLN A 38 0.09 -4.72 4.22
C GLN A 38 0.37 -6.03 4.97
N GLU A 39 -0.10 -7.13 4.38
CA GLU A 39 -0.03 -8.47 4.96
C GLU A 39 -0.42 -8.53 6.45
N ALA A 40 -1.42 -7.74 6.87
CA ALA A 40 -1.83 -7.69 8.26
C ALA A 40 -3.18 -8.37 8.45
N ARG A 41 -3.35 -8.95 9.63
CA ARG A 41 -4.65 -9.33 10.17
C ARG A 41 -5.07 -8.29 11.20
N THR A 42 -6.26 -7.73 11.06
CA THR A 42 -6.79 -6.75 12.01
C THR A 42 -7.36 -7.47 13.25
N SER A 43 -7.24 -6.85 14.43
CA SER A 43 -7.87 -7.36 15.65
C SER A 43 -9.36 -7.00 15.69
N LYS A 44 -10.17 -7.76 16.44
CA LYS A 44 -11.60 -7.45 16.65
C LYS A 44 -11.81 -6.03 17.19
N LYS A 45 -10.89 -5.54 18.04
CA LYS A 45 -10.94 -4.17 18.58
C LYS A 45 -10.92 -3.13 17.45
N ILE A 46 -9.96 -3.24 16.53
CA ILE A 46 -9.81 -2.32 15.40
C ILE A 46 -11.00 -2.47 14.44
N GLN A 47 -11.45 -3.70 14.18
CA GLN A 47 -12.63 -3.94 13.34
C GLN A 47 -13.91 -3.31 13.91
N ASN A 48 -14.02 -3.22 15.23
CA ASN A 48 -15.16 -2.61 15.91
C ASN A 48 -15.13 -1.06 15.91
N GLU A 49 -13.99 -0.44 15.55
CA GLU A 49 -13.87 1.02 15.42
C GLU A 49 -14.51 1.49 14.10
N LYS A 50 -15.85 1.55 14.11
CA LYS A 50 -16.64 1.87 12.92
C LYS A 50 -16.18 3.18 12.25
N GLY A 51 -15.90 3.06 10.95
CA GLY A 51 -15.49 4.18 10.11
C GLY A 51 -14.05 4.64 10.36
N HIS A 52 -13.18 3.85 10.97
CA HIS A 52 -11.74 4.16 11.11
C HIS A 52 -10.83 3.17 10.38
N LEU A 53 -11.41 2.15 9.76
CA LEU A 53 -10.72 1.06 9.09
C LEU A 53 -11.35 0.79 7.73
N VAL A 54 -10.52 0.70 6.70
CA VAL A 54 -10.86 0.14 5.40
C VAL A 54 -9.86 -0.98 5.12
N TRP A 55 -10.33 -2.21 5.04
CA TRP A 55 -9.47 -3.38 4.90
C TRP A 55 -10.26 -4.59 4.42
N ASN A 56 -9.61 -5.41 3.58
CA ASN A 56 -10.16 -6.67 3.12
C ASN A 56 -9.11 -7.78 3.16
N GLU A 57 -9.56 -9.00 3.38
CA GLU A 57 -8.76 -10.21 3.22
C GLU A 57 -8.39 -10.46 1.75
N ILE A 58 -7.15 -10.88 1.50
CA ILE A 58 -6.70 -11.20 0.13
C ILE A 58 -7.39 -12.46 -0.37
N GLY A 59 -8.13 -12.32 -1.47
CA GLY A 59 -8.78 -13.42 -2.18
C GLY A 59 -9.79 -14.21 -1.34
N GLY A 60 -10.28 -13.66 -0.22
CA GLY A 60 -11.26 -14.28 0.68
C GLY A 60 -10.81 -15.60 1.34
N LYS A 61 -9.55 -15.98 1.20
CA LYS A 61 -8.97 -17.22 1.75
C LYS A 61 -7.83 -16.95 2.73
N ARG A 62 -7.14 -15.83 2.57
CA ARG A 62 -6.04 -15.43 3.46
C ARG A 62 -6.63 -14.61 4.59
N PRO A 63 -6.40 -14.94 5.87
CA PRO A 63 -6.94 -14.19 7.01
C PRO A 63 -6.19 -12.86 7.23
N TRP A 64 -5.60 -12.31 6.19
CA TRP A 64 -4.74 -11.13 6.19
C TRP A 64 -4.86 -10.41 4.84
N GLY A 65 -4.51 -9.13 4.83
CA GLY A 65 -4.53 -8.29 3.63
C GLY A 65 -3.98 -6.90 3.88
N SER A 66 -4.31 -5.98 2.98
CA SER A 66 -3.83 -4.59 2.98
C SER A 66 -4.97 -3.63 3.28
N GLY A 67 -4.70 -2.57 4.03
CA GLY A 67 -5.72 -1.65 4.47
C GLY A 67 -5.19 -0.26 4.83
N VAL A 68 -6.14 0.60 5.15
CA VAL A 68 -5.92 1.94 5.69
C VAL A 68 -6.63 2.02 7.04
N TYR A 69 -5.94 2.54 8.04
CA TYR A 69 -6.49 2.83 9.36
C TYR A 69 -6.21 4.29 9.74
N SER A 70 -7.10 4.88 10.53
CA SER A 70 -6.90 6.20 11.11
C SER A 70 -7.60 6.30 12.45
N LYS A 71 -6.88 6.68 13.51
CA LYS A 71 -7.49 7.01 14.80
C LYS A 71 -8.29 8.31 14.77
N LYS A 72 -7.87 9.24 13.91
CA LYS A 72 -8.29 10.64 13.96
C LYS A 72 -9.40 10.94 12.97
N TYR A 73 -9.32 10.35 11.79
CA TYR A 73 -10.20 10.66 10.68
C TYR A 73 -11.14 9.50 10.39
N LYS A 74 -12.40 9.84 10.08
CA LYS A 74 -13.34 8.85 9.56
C LYS A 74 -12.97 8.49 8.13
N LEU A 75 -12.94 7.20 7.85
CA LEU A 75 -12.64 6.60 6.56
C LEU A 75 -13.90 5.98 5.99
N THR A 76 -14.12 6.19 4.70
CA THR A 76 -15.12 5.47 3.91
C THR A 76 -14.41 4.64 2.85
N GLU A 77 -14.84 3.41 2.65
CA GLU A 77 -14.30 2.54 1.61
C GLU A 77 -14.82 2.99 0.23
N GLU A 78 -13.93 3.04 -0.75
CA GLU A 78 -14.30 3.13 -2.16
C GLU A 78 -14.08 1.77 -2.83
N ILE A 79 -15.15 1.24 -3.42
CA ILE A 79 -15.12 -0.07 -4.06
C ILE A 79 -15.06 0.12 -5.56
N ILE A 80 -14.07 -0.52 -6.19
CA ILE A 80 -13.98 -0.65 -7.64
C ILE A 80 -14.04 -2.14 -8.03
N LYS A 81 -14.41 -2.41 -9.29
CA LYS A 81 -14.32 -3.77 -9.83
C LYS A 81 -12.84 -4.14 -9.98
N THR A 82 -12.41 -5.18 -9.28
CA THR A 82 -11.04 -5.70 -9.34
C THR A 82 -11.01 -7.16 -8.90
N GLU A 83 -10.06 -7.93 -9.41
CA GLU A 83 -9.75 -9.28 -8.91
C GLU A 83 -8.78 -9.26 -7.71
N PHE A 84 -8.20 -8.10 -7.40
CA PHE A 84 -7.15 -7.93 -6.39
C PHE A 84 -7.70 -7.51 -5.03
N LYS A 85 -8.93 -7.91 -4.70
CA LYS A 85 -9.56 -7.57 -3.42
C LYS A 85 -8.66 -7.98 -2.24
N GLY A 86 -8.40 -7.02 -1.36
CA GLY A 86 -7.53 -7.15 -0.19
C GLY A 86 -6.04 -6.98 -0.48
N ALA A 87 -5.58 -7.03 -1.73
CA ALA A 87 -4.20 -6.71 -2.07
C ALA A 87 -3.98 -5.19 -2.05
N PHE A 88 -5.01 -4.42 -2.42
CA PHE A 88 -5.11 -3.01 -2.10
C PHE A 88 -6.46 -2.67 -1.47
N SER A 89 -6.49 -1.52 -0.78
CA SER A 89 -7.69 -0.91 -0.23
C SER A 89 -7.71 0.58 -0.55
N ILE A 90 -8.89 1.13 -0.85
CA ILE A 90 -9.09 2.54 -1.18
C ILE A 90 -9.95 3.15 -0.08
N ALA A 91 -9.39 4.10 0.67
CA ALA A 91 -10.08 4.81 1.73
C ALA A 91 -10.19 6.29 1.39
N ASN A 92 -11.37 6.86 1.56
CA ASN A 92 -11.59 8.29 1.45
C ASN A 92 -11.77 8.92 2.83
N THR A 93 -11.32 10.16 2.95
CA THR A 93 -11.70 11.04 4.07
C THR A 93 -11.94 12.46 3.56
N ILE A 94 -12.59 13.27 4.38
CA ILE A 94 -12.74 14.71 4.14
C ILE A 94 -11.88 15.43 5.17
N LEU A 95 -11.04 16.34 4.68
CA LEU A 95 -10.20 17.17 5.52
C LEU A 95 -10.27 18.62 5.04
N GLU A 96 -10.72 19.54 5.90
CA GLU A 96 -10.85 20.97 5.57
C GLU A 96 -11.56 21.15 4.20
N ASP A 97 -12.70 20.48 4.03
CA ASP A 97 -13.53 20.45 2.82
C ASP A 97 -12.87 19.87 1.55
N ARG A 98 -11.75 19.17 1.70
CA ARG A 98 -11.07 18.45 0.60
C ARG A 98 -11.21 16.95 0.75
N LYS A 99 -11.72 16.28 -0.30
CA LYS A 99 -11.68 14.81 -0.39
C LYS A 99 -10.22 14.38 -0.60
N LEU A 100 -9.74 13.54 0.31
CA LEU A 100 -8.46 12.84 0.21
C LEU A 100 -8.73 11.36 -0.01
N THR A 101 -8.03 10.78 -0.98
CA THR A 101 -8.08 9.34 -1.26
C THR A 101 -6.74 8.72 -0.90
N PHE A 102 -6.80 7.68 -0.08
CA PHE A 102 -5.66 6.89 0.36
C PHE A 102 -5.73 5.50 -0.27
N ILE A 103 -4.64 5.07 -0.89
CA ILE A 103 -4.53 3.75 -1.52
C ILE A 103 -3.34 3.03 -0.86
N SER A 104 -3.66 2.04 -0.03
CA SER A 104 -2.68 1.11 0.54
C SER A 104 -2.59 -0.11 -0.36
N LEU A 105 -1.42 -0.37 -0.95
CA LEU A 105 -1.22 -1.43 -1.94
C LEU A 105 -0.12 -2.41 -1.51
N TYR A 106 -0.36 -3.69 -1.76
CA TYR A 106 0.62 -4.76 -1.63
C TYR A 106 0.91 -5.38 -3.00
N GLY A 107 2.18 -5.43 -3.38
CA GLY A 107 2.67 -6.10 -4.58
C GLY A 107 2.52 -7.61 -4.48
N LEU A 108 1.30 -8.09 -4.71
CA LEU A 108 0.94 -9.49 -4.61
C LEU A 108 1.65 -10.29 -5.71
N MET A 109 2.48 -11.25 -5.31
CA MET A 109 3.11 -12.20 -6.24
C MET A 109 2.06 -12.96 -7.05
N GLU A 110 2.28 -13.08 -8.36
CA GLU A 110 1.45 -13.93 -9.21
C GLU A 110 1.57 -15.40 -8.77
N SER A 111 0.44 -16.04 -8.47
CA SER A 111 0.44 -17.44 -8.02
C SER A 111 0.28 -18.44 -9.15
N ASN A 112 -0.50 -18.09 -10.18
CA ASN A 112 -0.90 -18.96 -11.28
C ASN A 112 -0.84 -18.16 -12.60
N GLY A 113 0.30 -18.23 -13.28
CA GLY A 113 0.54 -17.52 -14.54
C GLY A 113 1.97 -17.72 -15.05
N PRO A 114 2.29 -17.22 -16.25
CA PRO A 114 3.63 -17.34 -16.84
C PRO A 114 4.69 -16.55 -16.06
N THR A 115 4.29 -15.60 -15.22
CA THR A 115 5.17 -14.80 -14.35
C THR A 115 4.98 -15.17 -12.88
N LYS A 116 4.68 -16.44 -12.59
CA LYS A 116 4.55 -16.95 -11.23
C LYS A 116 5.75 -16.57 -10.36
N GLY A 117 5.48 -16.02 -9.18
CA GLY A 117 6.50 -15.54 -8.25
C GLY A 117 6.95 -14.09 -8.48
N TYR A 118 6.47 -13.42 -9.52
CA TYR A 118 6.73 -12.00 -9.76
C TYR A 118 5.52 -11.16 -9.32
N SER A 119 5.79 -10.05 -8.63
CA SER A 119 4.80 -9.04 -8.22
C SER A 119 4.46 -8.07 -9.35
N ILE A 120 5.44 -7.76 -10.21
CA ILE A 120 5.39 -6.63 -11.14
C ILE A 120 4.23 -6.73 -12.16
N THR A 121 3.93 -7.93 -12.63
CA THR A 121 2.78 -8.20 -13.51
C THR A 121 1.46 -7.80 -12.83
N ASN A 122 1.25 -8.24 -11.59
CA ASN A 122 0.05 -7.91 -10.85
C ASN A 122 -0.03 -6.43 -10.49
N LEU A 123 1.10 -5.80 -10.17
CA LEU A 123 1.16 -4.35 -9.95
C LEU A 123 0.67 -3.58 -11.18
N HIS A 124 1.10 -3.96 -12.38
CA HIS A 124 0.62 -3.31 -13.61
C HIS A 124 -0.88 -3.50 -13.84
N ARG A 125 -1.44 -4.66 -13.50
CA ARG A 125 -2.88 -4.94 -13.58
C ARG A 125 -3.64 -4.10 -12.54
N MET A 126 -3.16 -4.02 -11.31
CA MET A 126 -3.74 -3.17 -10.26
C MET A 126 -3.73 -1.68 -10.65
N LEU A 127 -2.67 -1.16 -11.27
CA LEU A 127 -2.67 0.22 -11.77
C LEU A 127 -3.69 0.44 -12.89
N SER A 128 -3.92 -0.55 -13.74
CA SER A 128 -4.96 -0.47 -14.77
C SER A 128 -6.35 -0.40 -14.14
N ASP A 129 -6.64 -1.21 -13.12
CA ASP A 129 -7.90 -1.13 -12.37
C ASP A 129 -8.08 0.25 -11.69
N LEU A 130 -7.00 0.79 -11.11
CA LEU A 130 -7.01 2.08 -10.41
C LEU A 130 -7.01 3.31 -11.35
N THR A 131 -6.90 3.11 -12.66
CA THR A 131 -6.85 4.22 -13.64
C THR A 131 -8.10 5.10 -13.58
N CYS A 132 -9.27 4.53 -13.27
CA CYS A 132 -10.50 5.29 -13.13
C CYS A 132 -10.42 6.33 -11.99
N ILE A 133 -9.67 6.03 -10.92
CA ILE A 133 -9.45 6.93 -9.80
C ILE A 133 -8.37 7.96 -10.15
N PHE A 134 -7.22 7.50 -10.66
CA PHE A 134 -6.09 8.38 -10.98
C PHE A 134 -6.44 9.44 -12.03
N ASN A 135 -7.18 9.07 -13.07
CA ASN A 135 -7.60 10.02 -14.11
C ASN A 135 -8.86 10.81 -13.74
N GLY A 136 -9.48 10.52 -12.60
CA GLY A 136 -10.71 11.19 -12.15
C GLY A 136 -11.94 10.82 -12.97
N HIS A 137 -11.95 9.66 -13.64
CA HIS A 137 -13.16 9.13 -14.29
C HIS A 137 -14.21 8.68 -13.28
N LEU A 138 -13.77 8.33 -12.07
CA LEU A 138 -14.62 8.06 -10.91
C LEU A 138 -14.52 9.22 -9.93
N ASP A 139 -15.65 9.89 -9.66
CA ASP A 139 -15.78 11.01 -8.71
C ASP A 139 -14.87 12.22 -8.97
N GLY A 140 -14.39 12.41 -10.20
CA GLY A 140 -13.57 13.56 -10.58
C GLY A 140 -12.13 13.51 -10.06
N LYS A 141 -11.36 14.56 -10.40
CA LYS A 141 -9.96 14.70 -9.93
C LYS A 141 -9.92 15.01 -8.44
N ARG A 142 -8.97 14.37 -7.75
CA ARG A 142 -8.84 14.43 -6.28
C ARG A 142 -7.40 14.25 -5.83
N ASN A 143 -7.15 14.62 -4.59
CA ASN A 143 -5.84 14.48 -3.96
C ASN A 143 -5.66 13.03 -3.51
N ILE A 144 -4.63 12.37 -4.05
CA ILE A 144 -4.40 10.94 -3.82
C ILE A 144 -3.05 10.76 -3.12
N VAL A 145 -3.03 9.91 -2.10
CA VAL A 145 -1.81 9.35 -1.52
C VAL A 145 -1.82 7.86 -1.77
N PHE A 146 -0.80 7.37 -2.45
CA PHE A 146 -0.60 5.97 -2.81
C PHE A 146 0.67 5.45 -2.16
N GLY A 147 0.64 4.25 -1.59
CA GLY A 147 1.84 3.63 -1.05
C GLY A 147 1.59 2.26 -0.44
N GLY A 148 2.68 1.63 0.01
CA GLY A 148 2.67 0.31 0.61
C GLY A 148 3.94 -0.47 0.30
N ASP A 149 3.91 -1.77 0.54
CA ASP A 149 4.97 -2.67 0.08
C ASP A 149 4.66 -3.13 -1.35
N LEU A 150 5.31 -2.49 -2.30
CA LEU A 150 5.08 -2.73 -3.72
C LEU A 150 5.80 -4.00 -4.21
N ASN A 151 6.70 -4.62 -3.43
CA ASN A 151 7.61 -5.66 -3.94
C ASN A 151 8.24 -5.27 -5.30
N ALA A 152 8.56 -3.99 -5.48
CA ALA A 152 9.06 -3.46 -6.73
C ALA A 152 10.18 -2.47 -6.46
N SER A 153 11.25 -2.58 -7.23
CA SER A 153 12.39 -1.69 -7.15
C SER A 153 13.08 -1.64 -8.50
N VAL A 154 13.46 -0.44 -8.97
CA VAL A 154 14.29 -0.30 -10.19
C VAL A 154 15.66 -0.96 -10.04
N GLN A 155 16.07 -1.27 -8.80
CA GLN A 155 17.27 -2.06 -8.52
C GLN A 155 17.17 -3.51 -9.04
N LEU A 156 15.96 -4.03 -9.26
CA LEU A 156 15.72 -5.39 -9.77
C LEU A 156 15.84 -5.48 -11.30
N ASP A 157 15.59 -4.38 -12.02
CA ASP A 157 15.57 -4.35 -13.49
C ASP A 157 16.90 -4.86 -14.11
N PRO A 158 18.09 -4.39 -13.67
CA PRO A 158 19.36 -4.94 -14.18
C PRO A 158 19.53 -6.44 -13.90
N MET A 159 19.02 -6.93 -12.77
CA MET A 159 19.11 -8.35 -12.38
C MET A 159 18.19 -9.23 -13.22
N GLN A 160 17.01 -8.71 -13.57
CA GLN A 160 16.00 -9.38 -14.37
C GLN A 160 16.14 -9.13 -15.88
N LYS A 161 17.10 -8.28 -16.28
CA LYS A 161 17.43 -7.91 -17.67
C LYS A 161 16.22 -7.38 -18.45
N ASN A 162 15.40 -6.54 -17.79
CA ASN A 162 14.26 -5.84 -18.38
C ASN A 162 13.98 -4.57 -17.57
N ASP A 163 13.07 -3.71 -18.05
CA ASP A 163 12.72 -2.43 -17.41
C ASP A 163 11.31 -2.43 -16.79
N SER A 164 10.76 -3.60 -16.43
CA SER A 164 9.37 -3.71 -15.97
C SER A 164 9.11 -2.92 -14.69
N HIS A 165 10.05 -2.89 -13.75
CA HIS A 165 9.90 -2.11 -12.52
C HIS A 165 9.97 -0.61 -12.80
N LYS A 166 10.91 -0.15 -13.63
CA LYS A 166 10.99 1.24 -14.08
C LYS A 166 9.68 1.68 -14.76
N ILE A 167 9.15 0.89 -15.69
CA ILE A 167 7.90 1.20 -16.40
C ILE A 167 6.73 1.33 -15.42
N PHE A 168 6.69 0.51 -14.36
CA PHE A 168 5.67 0.65 -13.32
C PHE A 168 5.76 2.00 -12.61
N PHE A 169 6.95 2.45 -12.23
CA PHE A 169 7.15 3.76 -11.60
C PHE A 169 6.88 4.92 -12.58
N ASP A 170 7.27 4.79 -13.85
CA ASP A 170 6.96 5.78 -14.90
C ASP A 170 5.43 5.97 -15.04
N ARG A 171 4.64 4.88 -14.96
CA ARG A 171 3.16 4.97 -14.98
C ARG A 171 2.60 5.76 -13.78
N LEU A 172 3.18 5.60 -12.59
CA LEU A 172 2.76 6.38 -11.42
C LEU A 172 3.05 7.87 -11.64
N GLU A 173 4.21 8.20 -12.21
CA GLU A 173 4.57 9.58 -12.56
C GLU A 173 3.66 10.16 -13.65
N ASP A 174 3.24 9.35 -14.63
CA ASP A 174 2.27 9.77 -15.65
C ASP A 174 0.90 10.14 -15.04
N PHE A 175 0.45 9.38 -14.03
CA PHE A 175 -0.71 9.73 -13.19
C PHE A 175 -0.50 10.95 -12.28
N LYS A 176 0.64 11.65 -12.43
CA LYS A 176 1.03 12.85 -11.67
C LYS A 176 1.25 12.58 -10.17
N LEU A 177 1.45 11.32 -9.79
CA LEU A 177 1.94 10.97 -8.46
C LEU A 177 3.41 11.35 -8.36
N LYS A 178 3.82 11.89 -7.21
CA LYS A 178 5.19 12.30 -6.94
C LYS A 178 5.79 11.39 -5.88
N ASP A 179 6.96 10.83 -6.16
CA ASP A 179 7.70 10.02 -5.19
C ASP A 179 8.16 10.88 -4.00
N CYS A 180 7.64 10.57 -2.81
CA CYS A 180 7.97 11.25 -1.57
C CYS A 180 9.45 11.16 -1.21
N PHE A 181 10.17 10.10 -1.59
CA PHE A 181 11.60 9.98 -1.33
C PHE A 181 12.42 10.93 -2.20
N LYS A 182 12.07 11.04 -3.49
CA LYS A 182 12.66 12.05 -4.39
C LYS A 182 12.39 13.47 -3.87
N LEU A 183 11.19 13.74 -3.38
CA LEU A 183 10.84 15.04 -2.78
C LEU A 183 11.58 15.35 -1.47
N SER A 184 12.04 14.31 -0.76
CA SER A 184 12.78 14.46 0.50
C SER A 184 14.27 14.76 0.33
N ASN A 185 14.76 14.84 -0.92
CA ASN A 185 16.19 15.04 -1.25
C ASN A 185 17.13 14.03 -0.56
N LYS A 186 16.63 12.83 -0.25
CA LYS A 186 17.46 11.75 0.30
C LYS A 186 18.17 11.03 -0.83
N GLU A 187 19.39 10.58 -0.54
CA GLU A 187 20.16 9.76 -1.48
C GLU A 187 19.43 8.44 -1.76
N PHE A 188 19.33 8.09 -3.04
CA PHE A 188 18.79 6.81 -3.46
C PHE A 188 19.86 5.71 -3.35
N PRO A 189 19.52 4.50 -2.88
CA PRO A 189 18.22 4.09 -2.34
C PRO A 189 18.04 4.48 -0.87
N VAL A 190 16.86 5.00 -0.53
CA VAL A 190 16.39 5.09 0.86
C VAL A 190 16.01 3.68 1.28
N GLN A 191 16.79 3.07 2.18
CA GLN A 191 16.52 1.69 2.60
C GLN A 191 15.18 1.58 3.34
N THR A 192 14.17 1.04 2.66
CA THR A 192 12.81 0.80 3.19
C THR A 192 12.63 -0.64 3.66
N LEU A 193 13.33 -1.60 3.03
CA LEU A 193 13.36 -3.00 3.40
C LEU A 193 14.67 -3.35 4.11
N ARG A 194 14.54 -3.96 5.29
CA ARG A 194 15.66 -4.50 6.07
C ARG A 194 15.43 -5.99 6.27
N HIS A 195 16.33 -6.81 5.75
CA HIS A 195 16.24 -8.26 5.86
C HIS A 195 17.57 -8.84 6.30
N HIS A 196 17.58 -9.70 7.32
CA HIS A 196 18.79 -10.16 8.00
C HIS A 196 19.81 -10.88 7.09
N ILE A 197 19.36 -11.52 6.01
CA ILE A 197 20.25 -12.17 5.01
C ILE A 197 20.64 -11.25 3.84
N SER A 198 20.00 -10.10 3.64
CA SER A 198 20.32 -9.22 2.51
C SER A 198 21.18 -8.05 2.95
N LYS A 199 22.35 -7.92 2.32
CA LYS A 199 23.24 -6.76 2.50
C LYS A 199 22.90 -5.60 1.55
N VAL A 200 22.00 -5.82 0.60
CA VAL A 200 21.58 -4.81 -0.36
C VAL A 200 20.63 -3.83 0.33
N LYS A 201 20.86 -2.53 0.13
CA LYS A 201 19.94 -1.48 0.55
C LYS A 201 18.79 -1.42 -0.45
N TRP A 202 17.73 -2.17 -0.18
CA TRP A 202 16.53 -2.17 -1.00
C TRP A 202 15.63 -0.98 -0.66
N GLN A 203 15.20 -0.27 -1.69
CA GLN A 203 14.09 0.68 -1.64
C GLN A 203 12.86 0.07 -2.33
#